data_AF-B4MBE8-F1
#
_entry.id   AF-B4MBE8-F1
#
_cell.length_a   1.000
_cell.length_b   1.000
_cell.length_c   1.000
_cell.angle_alpha   90.00
_cell.angle_beta   90.00
_cell.angle_gamma   90.00
#
_symmetry.space_group_name_H-M   'P 1'
#
loop_
_entity.id
_entity.type
_entity.pdbx_description
1 polymer ?
#
loop_
_entity_poly.entity_id
_entity_poly.type
_entity_poly.pdbx_seq_one_letter_code
_entity_poly.pdbx_strand_id
1 'polypeptide(L)'
;MSSARALHLYTLLSDYKIQLPPLKRKSGKKESFDHLDVCFTRSNRGNNLLTINGKPFTLNRRIKDACYWECVKLRCKYIKCTARVVTKSNQISALRGQHNHP
;
A
#
# COMPACT_ATOMS: atom_id res chain seq x y z
N MET A 1 18.54 -33.01 36.62
CA MET A 1 18.97 -31.63 36.30
C MET A 1 19.15 -31.53 34.79
N SER A 2 18.05 -31.21 34.09
CA SER A 2 17.94 -31.10 32.63
C SER A 2 18.48 -29.75 32.17
N SER A 3 19.60 -29.69 31.45
CA SER A 3 19.98 -28.45 30.75
C SER A 3 20.97 -28.61 29.59
N ALA A 4 20.93 -29.73 28.85
CA ALA A 4 21.75 -29.88 27.64
C ALA A 4 20.95 -29.63 26.35
N ARG A 5 19.65 -29.97 26.32
CA ARG A 5 18.81 -29.83 25.12
C ARG A 5 18.38 -28.40 24.81
N ALA A 6 18.37 -27.51 25.81
CA ALA A 6 17.95 -26.12 25.64
C ALA A 6 19.01 -25.27 24.91
N LEU A 7 20.30 -25.49 25.19
CA LEU A 7 21.39 -24.72 24.59
C LEU A 7 21.56 -25.02 23.09
N HIS A 8 21.28 -26.26 22.66
CA HIS A 8 21.37 -26.67 21.26
C HIS A 8 20.25 -26.08 20.38
N LEU A 9 19.11 -25.69 20.97
CA LEU A 9 18.03 -25.00 20.26
C LEU A 9 18.29 -23.49 20.14
N TYR A 10 18.96 -22.90 21.13
CA TYR A 10 19.36 -21.49 21.08
C TYR A 10 20.38 -21.22 19.96
N THR A 11 21.32 -22.14 19.72
CA THR A 11 22.30 -22.00 18.61
C THR A 11 21.63 -22.12 17.24
N LEU A 12 20.70 -23.07 17.07
CA LEU A 12 19.97 -23.23 15.80
C LEU A 12 19.06 -22.04 15.44
N LEU A 13 18.54 -21.32 16.45
CA LEU A 13 17.73 -20.12 16.24
C LEU A 13 18.56 -18.84 16.06
N SER A 14 19.83 -18.80 16.46
CA SER A 14 20.71 -17.67 16.14
C SER A 14 21.17 -17.67 14.68
N ASP A 15 21.17 -18.84 14.03
CA ASP A 15 21.60 -19.01 12.63
C ASP A 15 20.48 -18.79 11.61
N TYR A 16 19.20 -18.70 12.03
CA TYR A 16 18.10 -18.22 11.17
C TYR A 16 18.15 -16.69 11.04
N LYS A 17 19.29 -16.13 10.61
CA LYS A 17 19.29 -14.77 10.06
C LYS A 17 18.56 -14.84 8.72
N ILE A 18 17.27 -14.52 8.75
CA ILE A 18 16.47 -14.28 7.54
C ILE A 18 17.16 -13.16 6.76
N GLN A 19 17.99 -13.54 5.78
CA GLN A 19 18.45 -12.64 4.74
C GLN A 19 17.26 -12.35 3.84
N LEU A 20 16.49 -11.33 4.20
CA LEU A 20 15.49 -10.76 3.31
C LEU A 20 16.23 -10.25 2.07
N PRO A 21 15.90 -10.72 0.85
CA PRO A 21 16.52 -10.21 -0.35
C PRO A 21 16.28 -8.70 -0.44
N PRO A 22 17.27 -7.89 -0.89
CA PRO A 22 17.07 -6.47 -1.09
C PRO A 22 15.89 -6.29 -2.03
N LEU A 23 14.82 -5.63 -1.56
CA LEU A 23 13.71 -5.23 -2.41
C LEU A 23 14.31 -4.32 -3.49
N LYS A 24 14.64 -4.89 -4.65
CA LYS A 24 15.08 -4.14 -5.83
C LYS A 24 14.00 -3.11 -6.12
N ARG A 25 14.22 -1.87 -5.66
CA ARG A 25 13.48 -0.69 -6.11
C ARG A 25 13.77 -0.57 -7.60
N LYS A 26 12.91 -1.18 -8.43
CA LYS A 26 12.87 -0.88 -9.85
C LYS A 26 12.69 0.63 -9.95
N SER A 27 13.72 1.33 -10.44
CA SER A 27 13.66 2.72 -10.84
C SER A 27 12.63 2.82 -11.96
N GLY A 28 11.37 3.09 -11.57
CA GLY A 28 10.26 3.18 -12.51
C GLY A 28 10.48 4.37 -13.44
N LYS A 29 10.15 4.18 -14.73
CA LYS A 29 9.78 5.28 -15.63
C LYS A 29 8.83 6.23 -14.88
N LYS A 30 9.08 7.53 -14.95
CA LYS A 30 8.08 8.54 -14.55
C LYS A 30 6.90 8.39 -15.49
N GLU A 31 5.87 7.66 -15.07
CA GLU A 31 4.58 7.71 -15.74
C GLU A 31 3.96 9.07 -15.43
N SER A 32 3.58 9.81 -16.48
CA SER A 32 2.82 11.05 -16.34
C SER A 32 1.35 10.69 -16.10
N PHE A 33 0.74 11.38 -15.13
CA PHE A 33 -0.66 11.20 -14.73
C PHE A 33 -1.52 12.42 -15.09
N ASP A 34 -1.02 13.29 -15.97
CA ASP A 34 -1.60 14.61 -16.24
C ASP A 34 -2.95 14.55 -16.97
N HIS A 35 -3.25 13.41 -17.59
CA HIS A 35 -4.52 13.16 -18.31
C HIS A 35 -5.65 12.66 -17.40
N LEU A 36 -5.38 12.42 -16.12
CA LEU A 36 -6.37 11.90 -15.18
C LEU A 36 -7.18 13.04 -14.57
N ASP A 37 -8.48 12.81 -14.42
CA ASP A 37 -9.34 13.68 -13.62
C ASP A 37 -9.16 13.33 -12.14
N VAL A 38 -8.50 14.21 -11.39
CA VAL A 38 -8.09 13.98 -10.00
C VAL A 38 -8.72 15.00 -9.07
N CYS A 39 -9.50 14.52 -8.10
CA CYS A 39 -10.15 15.37 -7.10
C CYS A 39 -9.84 14.89 -5.67
N PHE A 40 -9.33 15.78 -4.83
CA PHE A 40 -9.15 15.54 -3.39
C PHE A 40 -10.29 16.18 -2.63
N THR A 41 -11.05 15.39 -1.87
CA THR A 41 -12.21 15.88 -1.12
C THR A 41 -12.23 15.32 0.30
N ARG A 42 -13.21 15.75 1.09
CA ARG A 42 -13.54 15.15 2.38
C ARG A 42 -14.99 14.69 2.37
N SER A 43 -15.28 13.56 2.98
CA SER A 43 -16.66 13.14 3.21
C SER A 43 -17.32 14.02 4.28
N ASN A 44 -18.66 13.98 4.38
CA ASN A 44 -19.40 14.66 5.44
C ASN A 44 -18.99 14.21 6.86
N ARG A 45 -18.36 13.04 7.00
CA ARG A 45 -17.82 12.51 8.26
C ARG A 45 -16.33 12.85 8.47
N GLY A 46 -15.74 13.66 7.60
CA GLY A 46 -14.35 14.10 7.70
C GLY A 46 -13.30 13.15 7.12
N ASN A 47 -13.71 12.04 6.48
CA ASN A 47 -12.74 11.12 5.87
C ASN A 47 -12.13 11.73 4.62
N ASN A 48 -10.80 11.60 4.46
CA ASN A 48 -10.12 12.04 3.25
C ASN A 48 -10.47 11.10 2.09
N LEU A 49 -10.88 11.69 0.97
CA LEU A 49 -11.25 11.00 -0.26
C LEU A 49 -10.37 11.48 -1.42
N LEU A 50 -10.09 10.57 -2.33
CA LEU A 50 -9.44 10.82 -3.60
C LEU A 50 -10.29 10.19 -4.69
N THR A 51 -10.67 10.95 -5.70
CA THR A 51 -11.37 10.44 -6.88
C THR A 51 -10.45 10.56 -8.09
N ILE A 52 -10.31 9.48 -8.84
CA ILE A 52 -9.55 9.44 -10.09
C ILE A 52 -10.45 8.88 -11.19
N ASN A 53 -10.74 9.67 -12.24
CA ASN A 53 -11.64 9.28 -13.33
C ASN A 53 -12.98 8.71 -12.81
N GLY A 54 -13.58 9.39 -11.82
CA GLY A 54 -14.82 8.95 -11.18
C GLY A 54 -14.70 7.73 -10.25
N LYS A 55 -13.51 7.13 -10.09
CA LYS A 55 -13.29 5.99 -9.17
C LYS A 55 -12.86 6.49 -7.79
N PRO A 56 -13.62 6.21 -6.72
CA PRO A 56 -13.31 6.70 -5.39
C PRO A 56 -12.31 5.81 -4.64
N PHE A 57 -11.43 6.48 -3.92
CA PHE A 57 -10.43 5.93 -3.03
C PHE A 57 -10.53 6.57 -1.65
N THR A 58 -10.29 5.77 -0.61
CA THR A 58 -10.15 6.23 0.78
C THR A 58 -8.71 6.22 1.20
N LEU A 59 -8.32 7.20 2.02
CA LEU A 59 -6.99 7.22 2.61
C LEU A 59 -6.82 6.03 3.57
N ASN A 60 -5.82 5.19 3.32
CA ASN A 60 -5.45 4.08 4.20
C ASN A 60 -4.43 4.52 5.26
N ARG A 61 -3.33 5.16 4.83
CA ARG A 61 -2.27 5.65 5.73
C ARG A 61 -1.45 6.78 5.13
N ARG A 62 -0.79 7.54 6.00
CA ARG A 62 0.23 8.54 5.64
C ARG A 62 1.58 8.07 6.17
N ILE A 63 2.62 8.13 5.34
CA ILE A 63 4.01 7.83 5.74
C ILE A 63 4.90 8.89 5.14
N LYS A 64 5.59 9.66 5.98
CA LYS A 64 6.42 10.80 5.56
C LYS A 64 5.59 11.75 4.67
N ASP A 65 6.06 12.01 3.46
CA ASP A 65 5.46 12.85 2.43
C ASP A 65 4.42 12.12 1.55
N ALA A 66 4.21 10.81 1.77
CA ALA A 66 3.36 9.98 0.94
C ALA A 66 2.02 9.66 1.59
N CYS A 67 0.96 9.70 0.79
CA CYS A 67 -0.37 9.24 1.15
C CYS A 67 -0.69 7.97 0.36
N TYR A 68 -1.11 6.92 1.07
CA TYR A 68 -1.49 5.65 0.49
C TYR A 68 -3.00 5.54 0.49
N TRP A 69 -3.58 5.39 -0.70
CA TRP A 69 -5.00 5.32 -0.93
C TRP A 69 -5.38 3.95 -1.46
N GLU A 70 -6.59 3.52 -1.13
CA GLU A 70 -7.15 2.26 -1.57
C GLU A 70 -8.57 2.46 -2.09
N CYS A 71 -8.95 1.67 -3.09
CA CYS A 71 -10.31 1.72 -3.59
C CYS A 71 -11.30 1.40 -2.47
N VAL A 72 -12.44 2.10 -2.44
CA VAL A 72 -13.49 1.86 -1.45
C VAL A 72 -14.03 0.42 -1.45
N LYS A 73 -13.92 -0.29 -2.59
CA LYS A 73 -14.33 -1.69 -2.72
C LYS A 73 -13.22 -2.68 -2.35
N LEU A 74 -12.04 -2.25 -1.91
CA LEU A 74 -10.96 -3.15 -1.51
C LEU A 74 -11.35 -4.04 -0.32
N ARG A 75 -12.06 -3.46 0.66
CA ARG A 75 -12.51 -4.16 1.87
C ARG A 75 -13.94 -4.69 1.79
N CYS A 76 -14.61 -4.57 0.64
CA CYS A 76 -15.97 -5.07 0.48
C CYS A 76 -16.00 -6.60 0.65
N LYS A 77 -17.12 -7.16 1.13
CA LYS A 77 -17.26 -8.61 1.35
C LYS A 77 -17.26 -9.38 0.02
N TYR A 78 -17.99 -8.88 -0.97
CA TYR A 78 -18.25 -9.55 -2.24
C TYR A 78 -17.28 -9.14 -3.36
N ILE A 79 -16.75 -7.92 -3.29
CA ILE A 79 -15.78 -7.38 -4.25
C ILE A 79 -14.47 -7.20 -3.49
N LYS A 80 -13.37 -7.68 -4.07
CA LYS A 80 -12.01 -7.47 -3.54
C LYS A 80 -11.19 -6.73 -4.59
N CYS A 81 -11.41 -5.41 -4.68
CA CYS A 81 -10.66 -4.58 -5.60
C CYS A 81 -9.19 -4.49 -5.17
N THR A 82 -8.26 -4.48 -6.13
CA THR A 82 -6.81 -4.37 -5.85
C THR A 82 -6.26 -2.98 -6.14
N ALA A 83 -7.07 -2.07 -6.69
CA ALA A 83 -6.67 -0.72 -7.07
C ALA A 83 -6.20 0.10 -5.85
N ARG A 84 -5.01 0.68 -5.98
CA ARG A 84 -4.30 1.47 -4.97
C ARG A 84 -3.57 2.63 -5.63
N VAL A 85 -3.43 3.73 -4.88
CA VAL A 85 -2.77 4.94 -5.34
C VAL A 85 -1.77 5.39 -4.28
N VAL A 86 -0.65 5.94 -4.73
CA VAL A 86 0.24 6.70 -3.86
C VAL A 86 0.30 8.13 -4.36
N THR A 87 0.04 9.09 -3.49
CA THR A 87 0.26 10.51 -3.79
C THR A 87 1.38 11.09 -2.95
N LYS A 88 2.10 12.06 -3.49
CA LYS A 88 3.13 12.86 -2.81
C LYS A 88 2.89 14.32 -3.16
N SER A 89 2.91 15.22 -2.17
CA SER A 89 2.63 16.65 -2.38
C SER A 89 1.38 16.90 -3.24
N ASN A 90 0.29 16.18 -2.93
CA ASN A 90 -0.99 16.23 -3.66
C ASN A 90 -0.94 15.83 -5.15
N GLN A 91 0.13 15.20 -5.62
CA GLN A 91 0.25 14.67 -6.98
C GLN A 91 0.30 13.15 -6.97
N ILE A 92 -0.23 12.51 -8.02
CA ILE A 92 -0.12 11.05 -8.17
C ILE A 92 1.34 10.70 -8.43
N SER A 93 1.86 9.77 -7.63
CA SER A 93 3.21 9.24 -7.76
C SER A 93 3.23 7.79 -8.23
N ALA A 94 2.13 7.06 -8.03
CA ALA A 94 1.96 5.70 -8.53
C ALA A 94 0.48 5.29 -8.54
N LEU A 95 0.09 4.55 -9.57
CA LEU A 95 -1.14 3.75 -9.64
C LEU A 95 -0.79 2.26 -9.66
N ARG A 96 -1.53 1.45 -8.92
CA ARG A 96 -1.31 -0.01 -8.82
C ARG A 96 -2.65 -0.74 -8.79
N GLY A 97 -2.67 -1.94 -9.36
CA GLY A 97 -3.89 -2.75 -9.45
C GLY A 97 -4.89 -2.18 -10.46
N GLN A 98 -5.93 -2.96 -10.74
CA GLN A 98 -7.00 -2.58 -11.66
C GLN A 98 -8.34 -2.67 -10.95
N HIS A 99 -9.27 -1.80 -11.34
CA HIS A 99 -10.66 -1.92 -10.90
C HIS A 99 -11.30 -3.12 -11.59
N ASN A 100 -11.91 -3.99 -10.79
CA ASN A 100 -12.68 -5.15 -11.22
C ASN A 100 -14.18 -4.96 -10.96
N HIS A 101 -14.63 -3.70 -10.91
CA HIS A 101 -16.00 -3.31 -10.62
C HIS A 101 -16.35 -1.95 -11.26
N PRO A 102 -17.65 -1.67 -11.42
CA PRO A 102 -18.15 -0.36 -11.83
C PRO A 102 -17.75 0.76 -10.87
#